data_AF-A0A0K0D523-F1
#
_entry.id   AF-A0A0K0D523-F1
#
_cell.length_a   1.000
_cell.length_b   1.000
_cell.length_c   1.000
_cell.angle_alpha   90.00
_cell.angle_beta   90.00
_cell.angle_gamma   90.00
#
_symmetry.space_group_name_H-M   'P 1'
#
loop_
_entity.id
_entity.type
_entity.pdbx_description
1 polymer ?
#
loop_
_entity_poly.entity_id
_entity_poly.type
_entity_poly.pdbx_seq_one_letter_code
_entity_poly.pdbx_strand_id
1 'polypeptide(L)'
;MIISYSGLLGNHKEVTQQLANLDENDVVVRKLKNQLNRFGGLDEDMEKVHDRIRDKVKKQIPKDLNKLSARTDNIMQQLHSRLDKDEEERIFAIKELQEVFQKLQSLGHLAENETKIRRDIDECKIAIKKLAESVTTVKNVLEKKITEQSRM
;
A
#
# COMPACT_ATOMS: atom_id res chain seq x y z
N MET A 1 -25.47 31.35 17.74
CA MET A 1 -25.92 32.65 18.29
C MET A 1 -25.56 33.70 17.25
N ILE A 2 -26.50 34.08 16.38
CA ILE A 2 -26.29 35.11 15.35
C ILE A 2 -26.69 36.43 16.01
N ILE A 3 -25.74 37.32 16.26
CA ILE A 3 -26.04 38.67 16.74
C ILE A 3 -26.76 39.40 15.59
N SER A 4 -27.96 39.91 15.84
CA SER A 4 -28.73 40.68 14.86
C SER A 4 -28.09 42.06 14.65
N TYR A 5 -27.09 42.13 13.78
CA TYR A 5 -26.34 43.34 13.40
C TYR A 5 -27.23 44.51 12.96
N SER A 6 -28.44 44.21 12.48
CA SER A 6 -29.45 45.20 12.07
C SER A 6 -29.83 46.18 13.19
N GLY A 7 -29.83 45.72 14.45
CA GLY A 7 -30.14 46.58 15.61
C GLY A 7 -29.00 47.53 15.99
N LEU A 8 -27.75 47.15 15.72
CA LEU A 8 -26.57 47.97 16.06
C LEU A 8 -26.41 49.17 15.10
N LEU A 9 -26.68 48.95 13.81
CA LEU A 9 -26.64 49.96 12.74
C LEU A 9 -27.68 51.07 12.93
N GLY A 10 -28.88 50.71 13.40
CA GLY A 10 -29.93 51.68 13.73
C GLY A 10 -29.50 52.60 14.87
N ASN A 11 -28.95 52.01 15.94
CA ASN A 11 -28.49 52.73 17.12
C ASN A 11 -27.31 53.67 16.80
N HIS A 12 -26.38 53.27 15.93
CA HIS A 12 -25.26 54.13 15.55
C HIS A 12 -25.72 55.39 14.79
N LYS A 13 -26.65 55.24 13.84
CA LYS A 13 -27.22 56.38 13.09
C LYS A 13 -27.98 57.32 14.00
N GLU A 14 -28.78 56.78 14.91
CA GLU A 14 -29.57 57.56 15.87
C GLU A 14 -28.66 58.34 16.84
N VAL A 15 -27.62 57.69 17.38
CA VAL A 15 -26.63 58.34 18.26
C VAL A 15 -25.83 59.41 17.51
N THR A 16 -25.45 59.17 16.25
CA THR A 16 -24.77 60.17 15.41
C THR A 16 -25.64 61.40 15.19
N GLN A 17 -26.93 61.20 14.97
CA GLN A 17 -27.88 62.28 14.76
C GLN A 17 -28.16 63.08 16.04
N GLN A 18 -28.24 62.42 17.19
CA GLN A 18 -28.39 63.09 18.49
C GLN A 18 -27.14 63.89 18.88
N LEU A 19 -25.94 63.37 18.57
CA LEU A 19 -24.67 64.04 18.87
C LEU A 19 -24.42 65.26 17.96
N ALA A 20 -25.01 65.29 16.76
CA ALA A 20 -24.92 66.43 15.84
C ALA A 20 -25.70 67.67 16.32
N ASN A 21 -26.65 67.51 17.25
CA ASN A 21 -27.49 68.59 17.80
C ASN A 21 -26.90 69.25 19.06
N LEU A 22 -25.71 68.82 19.52
CA LEU A 22 -25.06 69.31 20.74
C LEU A 22 -24.00 70.38 20.43
N ASP A 23 -23.71 71.27 21.39
CA ASP A 23 -22.72 72.36 21.23
C ASP A 23 -21.30 71.83 21.00
N GLU A 24 -20.70 72.20 19.87
CA GLU A 24 -19.37 71.75 19.43
C GLU A 24 -18.21 72.38 20.23
N ASN A 25 -18.51 73.38 21.05
CA ASN A 25 -17.54 74.04 21.92
C ASN A 25 -17.23 73.24 23.19
N ASP A 26 -18.08 72.28 23.56
CA ASP A 26 -17.84 71.39 24.68
C ASP A 26 -16.76 70.33 24.34
N VAL A 27 -15.71 70.30 25.16
CA VAL A 27 -14.58 69.37 25.04
C VAL A 27 -15.03 67.90 25.11
N VAL A 28 -16.06 67.61 25.91
CA VAL A 28 -16.63 66.26 26.06
C VAL A 28 -17.37 65.84 24.79
N VAL A 29 -18.17 66.73 24.19
CA VAL A 29 -18.89 66.48 22.93
C VAL A 29 -17.89 66.24 21.79
N ARG A 30 -16.81 67.01 21.71
CA ARG A 30 -15.75 66.81 20.71
C ARG A 30 -15.05 65.46 20.85
N LYS A 31 -14.78 65.02 22.09
CA LYS A 31 -14.17 63.71 22.35
C LYS A 31 -15.11 62.57 21.99
N LEU A 32 -16.40 62.69 22.30
CA LEU A 32 -17.44 61.72 21.93
C LEU A 32 -17.59 61.62 20.40
N LYS A 33 -17.61 62.74 19.69
CA LYS A 33 -17.70 62.79 18.21
C LYS A 33 -16.51 62.09 17.56
N ASN A 34 -15.30 62.29 18.10
CA ASN A 34 -14.10 61.60 17.64
C ASN A 34 -14.15 60.08 17.91
N GLN A 35 -14.65 59.65 19.07
CA GLN A 35 -14.81 58.22 19.38
C GLN A 35 -15.87 57.57 18.50
N LEU A 36 -16.98 58.25 18.23
CA LEU A 36 -18.05 57.78 17.38
C LEU A 36 -17.59 57.64 15.92
N ASN A 37 -16.83 58.61 15.40
CA ASN A 37 -16.23 58.51 14.06
C ASN A 37 -15.26 57.32 13.95
N ARG A 38 -14.47 57.05 14.99
CA ARG A 38 -13.59 55.85 15.03
C ARG A 38 -14.41 54.57 15.09
N PHE A 39 -15.54 54.59 15.79
CA PHE A 39 -16.45 53.45 15.86
C PHE A 39 -17.13 53.18 14.50
N GLY A 40 -17.57 54.22 13.78
CA GLY A 40 -18.09 54.10 12.42
C GLY A 40 -17.08 53.49 11.45
N GLY A 41 -15.82 53.91 11.51
CA GLY A 41 -14.75 53.31 10.70
C GLY A 41 -14.50 51.83 11.03
N LEU A 42 -14.57 51.45 12.32
CA LEU A 42 -14.46 50.05 12.73
C LEU A 42 -15.65 49.21 12.28
N ASP A 43 -16.85 49.77 12.25
CA ASP A 43 -18.07 49.07 11.82
C ASP A 43 -18.01 48.76 10.31
N GLU A 44 -17.59 49.72 9.49
CA GLU A 44 -17.35 49.50 8.05
C GLU A 44 -16.29 48.43 7.79
N ASP A 45 -15.20 48.43 8.56
CA ASP A 45 -14.15 47.42 8.43
C ASP A 45 -14.64 46.04 8.89
N MET A 46 -15.49 46.00 9.92
CA MET A 46 -16.13 44.77 10.37
C MET A 46 -17.09 44.20 9.31
N GLU A 47 -17.84 45.03 8.60
CA GLU A 47 -18.69 44.61 7.49
C GLU A 47 -17.86 44.02 6.34
N LYS A 48 -16.77 44.68 5.95
CA LYS A 48 -15.82 44.16 4.94
C LYS A 48 -15.23 42.82 5.35
N VAL A 49 -14.86 42.66 6.62
CA VAL A 49 -14.35 41.39 7.15
C VAL A 49 -15.43 40.32 7.12
N HIS A 50 -16.66 40.66 7.52
CA HIS A 50 -17.77 39.73 7.54
C HIS A 50 -18.13 39.24 6.13
N ASP A 51 -18.11 40.12 5.12
CA ASP A 51 -18.34 39.72 3.74
C ASP A 51 -17.22 38.84 3.19
N ARG A 52 -15.95 39.13 3.53
CA ARG A 52 -14.83 38.24 3.20
C ARG A 52 -14.98 36.87 3.85
N ILE A 53 -15.38 36.82 5.12
CA ILE A 53 -15.65 35.56 5.83
C ILE A 53 -16.78 34.82 5.15
N ARG A 54 -17.89 35.51 4.84
CA ARG A 54 -19.05 34.95 4.15
C ARG A 54 -18.66 34.35 2.80
N ASP A 55 -17.86 35.03 2.00
CA ASP A 55 -17.40 34.52 0.71
C ASP A 55 -16.46 33.32 0.87
N LYS A 56 -15.53 33.35 1.83
CA LYS A 56 -14.67 32.20 2.13
C LYS A 56 -15.49 30.98 2.57
N VAL A 57 -16.45 31.17 3.47
CA VAL A 57 -17.30 30.11 4.03
C VAL A 57 -18.30 29.57 3.02
N LYS A 58 -18.98 30.44 2.27
CA LYS A 58 -20.04 30.02 1.35
C LYS A 58 -19.54 29.55 0.00
N LYS A 59 -18.36 30.00 -0.45
CA LYS A 59 -17.87 29.71 -1.80
C LYS A 59 -16.54 28.96 -1.81
N GLN A 60 -15.51 29.51 -1.16
CA GLN A 60 -14.15 28.97 -1.29
C GLN A 60 -14.01 27.62 -0.59
N ILE A 61 -14.41 27.52 0.68
CA ILE A 61 -14.31 26.28 1.47
C ILE A 61 -15.04 25.12 0.78
N PRO A 62 -16.31 25.24 0.37
CA PRO A 62 -17.00 24.16 -0.33
C PRO A 62 -16.33 23.77 -1.66
N LYS A 63 -15.86 24.75 -2.45
CA LYS A 63 -15.19 24.50 -3.72
C LYS A 63 -13.88 23.74 -3.54
N ASP A 64 -13.07 24.15 -2.56
CA ASP A 64 -11.79 23.52 -2.28
C ASP A 64 -11.96 22.14 -1.66
N LEU A 65 -12.98 21.95 -0.80
CA LEU A 65 -13.35 20.65 -0.27
C LEU A 65 -13.77 19.69 -1.39
N ASN A 66 -14.62 20.12 -2.31
CA ASN A 66 -15.05 19.30 -3.45
C ASN A 66 -13.87 18.91 -4.36
N LYS A 67 -12.96 19.85 -4.64
CA LYS A 67 -11.74 19.56 -5.40
C LYS A 67 -10.84 18.57 -4.67
N LEU A 68 -10.68 18.73 -3.36
CA LEU A 68 -9.88 17.82 -2.54
C LEU A 68 -10.50 16.43 -2.51
N SER A 69 -11.82 16.34 -2.30
CA SER A 69 -12.56 15.07 -2.36
C SER A 69 -12.34 14.36 -3.69
N ALA A 70 -12.56 15.06 -4.81
CA ALA A 70 -12.38 14.47 -6.14
C ALA A 70 -10.92 14.00 -6.39
N ARG A 71 -9.92 14.73 -5.88
CA ARG A 71 -8.51 14.30 -5.95
C ARG A 71 -8.26 13.07 -5.09
N THR A 72 -8.79 13.03 -3.88
CA THR A 72 -8.69 11.86 -2.99
C THR A 72 -9.33 10.63 -3.62
N ASP A 73 -10.52 10.77 -4.22
CA ASP A 73 -11.21 9.68 -4.90
C ASP A 73 -10.39 9.16 -6.09
N ASN A 74 -9.79 10.07 -6.86
CA ASN A 74 -8.93 9.70 -7.98
C ASN A 74 -7.67 8.95 -7.51
N ILE A 75 -7.01 9.43 -6.44
CA ILE A 75 -5.85 8.75 -5.84
C ILE A 75 -6.25 7.36 -5.35
N MET A 76 -7.39 7.24 -4.67
CA MET A 76 -7.91 5.96 -4.21
C MET A 76 -8.15 5.00 -5.38
N GLN A 77 -8.78 5.44 -6.46
CA GLN A 77 -8.99 4.61 -7.66
C GLN A 77 -7.68 4.17 -8.29
N GLN A 78 -6.70 5.07 -8.40
CA GLN A 78 -5.37 4.73 -8.93
C GLN A 78 -4.64 3.71 -8.05
N LEU A 79 -4.76 3.82 -6.72
CA LEU A 79 -4.16 2.87 -5.79
C LEU A 79 -4.78 1.48 -5.91
N HIS A 80 -6.10 1.37 -5.96
CA HIS A 80 -6.77 0.08 -6.18
C HIS A 80 -6.31 -0.56 -7.50
N SER A 81 -6.35 0.19 -8.60
CA SER A 81 -5.91 -0.33 -9.90
C SER A 81 -4.44 -0.78 -9.91
N ARG A 82 -3.55 -0.06 -9.21
CA ARG A 82 -2.14 -0.47 -9.08
C ARG A 82 -1.98 -1.71 -8.21
N LEU A 83 -2.75 -1.83 -7.13
CA LEU A 83 -2.72 -2.97 -6.24
C LEU A 83 -3.22 -4.22 -6.95
N ASP A 84 -4.35 -4.12 -7.66
CA ASP A 84 -4.93 -5.22 -8.43
C ASP A 84 -3.91 -5.74 -9.47
N LYS A 85 -3.26 -4.82 -10.19
CA LYS A 85 -2.24 -5.18 -11.19
C LYS A 85 -1.00 -5.85 -10.56
N ASP A 86 -0.49 -5.30 -9.45
CA ASP A 86 0.65 -5.88 -8.74
C ASP A 86 0.31 -7.26 -8.15
N GLU A 87 -0.92 -7.47 -7.70
CA GLU A 87 -1.43 -8.76 -7.25
C GLU A 87 -1.51 -9.77 -8.41
N GLU A 88 -2.05 -9.37 -9.56
CA GLU A 88 -2.07 -10.21 -10.77
C GLU A 88 -0.66 -10.61 -11.23
N GLU A 89 0.29 -9.67 -11.27
CA GLU A 89 1.69 -9.91 -11.63
C GLU A 89 2.37 -10.87 -10.64
N ARG A 90 2.12 -10.71 -9.34
CA ARG A 90 2.63 -11.62 -8.31
C ARG A 90 2.05 -13.03 -8.45
N ILE A 91 0.75 -13.16 -8.69
CA ILE A 91 0.11 -14.45 -8.91
C ILE A 91 0.74 -15.15 -10.13
N PHE A 92 1.00 -14.41 -11.20
CA PHE A 92 1.66 -14.94 -12.39
C PHE A 92 3.08 -15.43 -12.08
N ALA A 93 3.90 -14.60 -11.41
CA ALA A 93 5.26 -14.98 -11.02
C ALA A 93 5.29 -16.21 -10.09
N ILE A 94 4.33 -16.31 -9.15
CA ILE A 94 4.20 -17.48 -8.27
C ILE A 94 3.91 -18.74 -9.09
N LYS A 95 3.01 -18.66 -10.09
CA LYS A 95 2.72 -19.80 -10.98
C LYS A 95 3.96 -20.23 -11.76
N GLU A 96 4.70 -19.30 -12.35
CA GLU A 96 5.95 -19.61 -13.07
C GLU A 96 6.98 -20.27 -12.14
N LEU A 97 7.15 -19.75 -10.92
CA LEU A 97 8.05 -20.34 -9.93
C LEU A 97 7.62 -21.77 -9.54
N GLN A 98 6.32 -22.00 -9.37
CA GLN A 98 5.78 -23.34 -9.08
C GLN A 98 6.04 -24.31 -10.23
N GLU A 99 5.86 -23.89 -11.48
CA GLU A 99 6.16 -24.72 -12.66
C GLU A 99 7.66 -25.08 -12.75
N VAL A 100 8.54 -24.10 -12.51
CA VAL A 100 10.00 -24.33 -12.48
C VAL A 100 10.36 -25.29 -11.35
N PHE A 101 9.79 -25.11 -10.16
CA PHE A 101 10.04 -25.97 -9.01
C PHE A 101 9.59 -27.41 -9.27
N GLN A 102 8.41 -27.62 -9.88
CA GLN A 102 7.94 -28.96 -10.25
C GLN A 102 8.87 -29.64 -11.26
N LYS A 103 9.35 -28.91 -12.27
CA LYS A 103 10.34 -29.42 -13.23
C LYS A 103 11.63 -29.82 -12.53
N LEU A 104 12.14 -28.99 -11.63
CA LEU A 104 13.35 -29.31 -10.85
C LEU A 104 13.16 -30.53 -9.95
N GLN A 105 12.00 -30.66 -9.31
CA GLN A 105 11.69 -31.82 -8.47
C GLN A 105 11.66 -33.11 -9.29
N SER A 106 11.08 -33.08 -10.51
CA SER A 106 11.12 -34.24 -11.42
C SER A 106 12.54 -34.59 -11.87
N LEU A 107 13.39 -33.59 -12.13
CA LEU A 107 14.79 -33.80 -12.50
C LEU A 107 15.62 -34.38 -11.34
N GLY A 108 15.40 -33.88 -10.12
CA GLY A 108 16.05 -34.40 -8.91
C GLY A 108 15.69 -35.87 -8.67
N HIS A 109 14.42 -36.23 -8.85
CA HIS A 109 13.98 -37.62 -8.73
C HIS A 109 14.58 -38.52 -9.82
N LEU A 110 14.74 -38.02 -11.05
CA LEU A 110 15.44 -38.75 -12.12
C LEU A 110 16.91 -38.99 -11.79
N ALA A 111 17.61 -37.98 -11.28
CA ALA A 111 19.01 -38.09 -10.89
C ALA A 111 19.20 -39.08 -9.70
N GLU A 112 18.31 -39.03 -8.71
CA GLU A 112 18.33 -39.96 -7.59
C GLU A 112 18.09 -41.41 -8.06
N ASN A 113 17.12 -41.61 -8.96
CA ASN A 113 16.89 -42.92 -9.58
C ASN A 113 18.10 -43.41 -10.39
N GLU A 114 18.77 -42.54 -11.15
CA GLU A 114 19.97 -42.90 -11.92
C GLU A 114 21.11 -43.38 -11.00
N THR A 115 21.37 -42.68 -9.89
CA THR A 115 22.40 -43.09 -8.94
C THR A 115 22.08 -44.40 -8.21
N LYS A 116 20.79 -44.66 -7.95
CA LYS A 116 20.34 -45.93 -7.37
C LYS A 116 20.52 -47.09 -8.35
N ILE A 117 20.05 -46.92 -9.58
CA ILE A 117 20.22 -47.92 -10.66
C ILE A 117 21.69 -48.25 -10.86
N ARG A 118 22.58 -47.25 -10.80
CA ARG A 118 24.02 -47.49 -10.96
C ARG A 118 24.61 -48.35 -9.85
N ARG A 119 24.20 -48.13 -8.59
CA ARG A 119 24.62 -48.95 -7.45
C ARG A 119 24.12 -50.39 -7.59
N ASP A 120 22.85 -50.57 -7.94
CA ASP A 120 22.25 -51.90 -8.14
C ASP A 120 22.99 -52.69 -9.25
N ILE A 121 23.39 -52.01 -10.34
CA ILE A 121 24.19 -52.61 -11.41
C ILE A 121 25.56 -53.07 -10.90
N ASP A 122 26.25 -52.26 -10.10
CA ASP A 122 27.58 -52.60 -9.59
C ASP A 122 27.53 -53.75 -8.58
N GLU A 123 26.50 -53.80 -7.73
CA GLU A 123 26.23 -54.96 -6.87
C GLU A 123 25.96 -56.22 -7.68
N CYS A 124 25.17 -56.11 -8.75
CA CYS A 124 24.89 -57.24 -9.65
C CYS A 124 26.18 -57.74 -10.34
N LYS A 125 27.06 -56.84 -10.80
CA LYS A 125 28.37 -57.22 -11.36
C LYS A 125 29.21 -58.00 -10.36
N ILE A 126 29.24 -57.57 -9.09
CA ILE A 126 29.97 -58.27 -8.03
C ILE A 126 29.38 -59.67 -7.79
N ALA A 127 28.05 -59.78 -7.74
CA ALA A 127 27.36 -61.06 -7.59
C ALA A 127 27.68 -62.01 -8.75
N ILE A 128 27.64 -61.51 -9.99
CA ILE A 128 28.00 -62.28 -11.19
C ILE A 128 29.45 -62.75 -11.12
N LYS A 129 30.39 -61.90 -10.69
CA LYS A 129 31.80 -62.27 -10.54
C LYS A 129 31.98 -63.39 -9.51
N LYS A 130 31.36 -63.27 -8.33
CA LYS A 130 31.39 -64.30 -7.29
C LYS A 130 30.75 -65.61 -7.77
N LEU A 131 29.66 -65.53 -8.53
CA LEU A 131 29.02 -66.69 -9.12
C LEU A 131 29.96 -67.39 -10.11
N ALA A 132 30.63 -66.64 -10.98
CA ALA A 132 31.59 -67.18 -11.94
C ALA A 132 32.79 -67.85 -11.25
N GLU A 133 33.32 -67.26 -10.17
CA GLU A 133 34.38 -67.83 -9.35
C GLU A 133 33.93 -69.15 -8.68
N SER A 134 32.71 -69.17 -8.13
CA SER A 134 32.11 -70.36 -7.53
C SER A 134 31.91 -71.48 -8.56
N VAL A 135 31.36 -71.16 -9.74
CA VAL A 135 31.17 -72.10 -10.85
C VAL A 135 32.51 -72.67 -11.32
N THR A 136 33.54 -71.84 -11.44
CA THR A 136 34.89 -72.29 -11.81
C THR A 136 35.46 -73.24 -10.76
N THR A 137 35.25 -72.94 -9.48
CA THR A 137 35.69 -73.80 -8.38
C THR A 137 34.99 -75.15 -8.44
N VAL A 138 33.66 -75.16 -8.60
CA VAL A 138 32.86 -76.39 -8.73
C VAL A 138 33.31 -77.21 -9.94
N LYS A 139 33.51 -76.56 -11.10
CA LYS A 139 34.02 -77.19 -12.32
C LYS A 139 35.35 -77.90 -12.04
N ASN A 140 36.32 -77.20 -11.44
CA ASN A 140 37.65 -77.75 -11.16
C ASN A 140 37.58 -78.95 -10.19
N VAL A 141 36.72 -78.88 -9.17
CA VAL A 141 36.49 -80.01 -8.24
C VAL A 141 35.89 -81.21 -8.99
N LEU A 142 34.93 -80.97 -9.87
CA LEU A 142 34.29 -82.03 -10.66
C LEU A 142 35.28 -82.69 -11.63
N GLU A 143 36.06 -81.89 -12.36
CA GLU A 143 37.10 -82.38 -13.28
C GLU A 143 38.14 -83.24 -12.56
N LYS A 144 38.60 -82.81 -11.38
CA LYS A 144 39.54 -83.60 -10.57
C LYS A 144 38.93 -84.96 -10.18
N LYS A 145 37.68 -84.97 -9.73
CA LYS A 145 36.98 -86.19 -9.29
C LYS A 145 36.75 -87.17 -10.44
N ILE A 146 36.41 -86.67 -11.63
CA ILE A 146 36.29 -87.48 -12.87
C ILE A 146 37.65 -88.09 -13.23
N THR A 147 38.72 -87.31 -13.15
CA THR A 147 40.07 -87.77 -13.49
C THR A 147 40.58 -88.84 -12.51
N GLU A 148 40.29 -88.70 -11.21
CA GLU A 148 40.58 -89.73 -10.19
C GLU A 148 39.81 -91.02 -10.44
N GLN A 149 38.51 -90.95 -10.75
CA GLN A 149 37.72 -92.15 -11.06
C GLN A 149 38.11 -92.82 -12.37
N SER A 150 38.61 -92.07 -13.36
CA SER A 150 39.04 -92.63 -14.64
C SER A 150 40.42 -93.32 -14.59
N ARG A 151 41.13 -93.21 -13.46
CA ARG A 151 42.45 -93.83 -13.20
C ARG A 151 42.36 -95.13 -12.38
N MET A 152 41.20 -95.46 -11.82
CA MET A 152 40.90 -96.75 -11.19
C MET A 152 40.32 -97.71 -12.22
#